data_AF-A0A1L9AUE4-F1
#
_entry.id   AF-A0A1L9AUE4-F1
#
_cell.length_a   1.000
_cell.length_b   1.000
_cell.length_c   1.000
_cell.angle_alpha   90.00
_cell.angle_beta   90.00
_cell.angle_gamma   90.00
#
_symmetry.space_group_name_H-M   'P 1'
#
loop_
_entity.id
_entity.type
_entity.pdbx_description
1 polymer ?
#
loop_
_entity_poly.entity_id
_entity_poly.type
_entity_poly.pdbx_seq_one_letter_code
_entity_poly.pdbx_strand_id
1 'polypeptide(L)'
;MEHVSLSAELGEIRYAIEGAHWIADSVAMGAVPDPERTHSAPVIISAILLLVETRLHQLGRVLRGEENPAHLLTPHNVTAGEYADRDDVVLRPWDWSAAPRPSPSKRKETEQPRPVAGTEPTHPLEESPPAQPGAQEEQPPRTGEPD
;
A
#
# COMPACT_ATOMS: atom_id res chain seq x y z
N MET A 1 19.34 -14.46 18.32
CA MET A 1 18.43 -14.14 17.20
C MET A 1 18.68 -12.70 16.84
N GLU A 2 18.85 -12.40 15.55
CA GLU A 2 19.05 -11.04 15.07
C GLU A 2 17.70 -10.32 14.99
N HIS A 3 17.71 -9.03 15.29
CA HIS A 3 16.53 -8.18 15.17
C HIS A 3 16.88 -6.92 14.36
N VAL A 4 15.85 -6.24 13.85
CA VAL A 4 16.01 -4.96 13.14
C VAL A 4 15.80 -3.81 14.12
N SER A 5 16.79 -2.92 14.21
CA SER A 5 16.68 -1.62 14.86
C SER A 5 15.92 -0.66 13.95
N LEU A 6 14.78 -0.15 14.43
CA LEU A 6 13.98 0.82 13.66
C LEU A 6 14.70 2.17 13.55
N SER A 7 15.37 2.62 14.61
CA SER A 7 16.13 3.87 14.58
C SER A 7 17.30 3.83 13.60
N ALA A 8 18.02 2.70 13.51
CA ALA A 8 19.10 2.52 12.53
C ALA A 8 18.56 2.50 11.09
N GLU A 9 17.45 1.78 10.84
CA GLU A 9 16.80 1.72 9.52
C GLU A 9 16.30 3.10 9.06
N LEU A 10 15.62 3.85 9.94
CA LEU A 10 15.20 5.22 9.64
C LEU A 10 16.39 6.18 9.50
N GLY A 11 17.49 5.91 10.22
CA GLY A 11 18.75 6.65 10.11
C GLY A 11 19.36 6.55 8.72
N GLU A 12 19.49 5.35 8.17
CA GLU A 12 20.00 5.14 6.80
C GLU A 12 19.08 5.73 5.73
N ILE A 13 17.76 5.62 5.89
CA ILE A 13 16.81 6.29 5.00
C ILE A 13 17.02 7.81 5.03
N ARG A 14 17.27 8.39 6.22
CA ARG A 14 17.58 9.82 6.35
C ARG A 14 18.89 10.19 5.65
N TYR A 15 19.96 9.41 5.86
CA TYR A 15 21.26 9.64 5.20
C TYR A 15 21.19 9.54 3.68
N ALA A 16 20.39 8.62 3.14
CA ALA A 16 20.15 8.52 1.70
C ALA A 16 19.48 9.79 1.14
N ILE A 17 18.45 10.33 1.82
CA ILE A 17 17.79 11.58 1.44
C ILE A 17 18.75 12.78 1.56
N GLU A 18 19.51 12.87 2.66
CA GLU A 18 20.54 13.90 2.86
C GLU A 18 21.59 13.87 1.74
N GLY A 19 22.04 12.68 1.33
CA GLY A 19 22.97 12.50 0.20
C GLY A 19 22.39 12.94 -1.14
N ALA A 20 21.11 12.65 -1.41
CA ALA A 20 20.42 13.10 -2.62
C ALA A 20 20.31 14.64 -2.67
N HIS A 21 19.96 15.29 -1.56
CA HIS A 21 19.98 16.76 -1.45
C HIS A 21 21.38 17.33 -1.67
N TRP A 22 22.42 16.74 -1.05
CA TRP A 22 23.79 17.22 -1.19
C TRP A 22 24.30 17.15 -2.64
N ILE A 23 23.93 16.13 -3.40
CA ILE A 23 24.22 16.03 -4.84
C ILE A 23 23.49 17.15 -5.61
N ALA A 24 22.20 17.38 -5.32
CA ALA A 24 21.40 18.41 -5.98
C ALA A 24 21.97 19.83 -5.74
N ASP A 25 22.30 20.14 -4.49
CA ASP A 25 22.92 21.41 -4.10
C ASP A 25 24.30 21.59 -4.76
N SER A 26 25.12 20.54 -4.78
CA SER A 26 26.45 20.58 -5.42
C SER A 26 26.36 20.89 -6.91
N VAL A 27 25.34 20.37 -7.61
CA VAL A 27 25.08 20.70 -9.01
C VAL A 27 24.55 22.12 -9.16
N ALA A 28 23.58 22.53 -8.35
CA ALA A 28 22.99 23.87 -8.41
C ALA A 28 24.02 24.99 -8.13
N MET A 29 25.00 24.73 -7.26
CA MET A 29 26.10 25.65 -6.95
C MET A 29 27.26 25.60 -7.96
N GLY A 30 27.21 24.72 -8.98
CA GLY A 30 28.33 24.51 -9.91
C GLY A 30 29.58 23.94 -9.26
N ALA A 31 29.46 23.30 -8.10
CA ALA A 31 30.56 22.75 -7.31
C ALA A 31 31.07 21.39 -7.85
N VAL A 32 30.37 20.79 -8.81
CA VAL A 32 30.79 19.56 -9.50
C VAL A 32 31.66 19.93 -10.71
N PRO A 33 32.98 19.66 -10.69
CA PRO A 33 33.90 20.09 -11.76
C PRO A 33 33.85 19.22 -13.03
N ASP A 34 33.18 18.07 -12.97
CA ASP A 34 33.12 17.06 -14.02
C ASP A 34 31.75 17.11 -14.73
N PRO A 35 31.67 17.56 -16.00
CA PRO A 35 30.41 17.72 -16.72
C PRO A 35 29.57 16.44 -16.82
N GLU A 36 30.21 15.26 -16.92
CA GLU A 36 29.52 13.97 -17.01
C GLU A 36 28.82 13.61 -15.71
N ARG A 37 29.41 13.99 -14.56
CA ARG A 37 28.77 13.83 -13.23
C ARG A 37 27.60 14.79 -13.07
N THR A 38 27.75 16.03 -13.53
CA THR A 38 26.66 17.02 -13.54
C THR A 38 25.48 16.53 -14.39
N HIS A 39 25.74 15.92 -15.55
CA HIS A 39 24.71 15.32 -16.40
C HIS A 39 24.08 14.06 -15.78
N SER A 40 24.88 13.25 -15.08
CA SER A 40 24.42 12.01 -14.42
C SER A 40 23.65 12.24 -13.12
N ALA A 41 23.83 13.39 -12.46
CA ALA A 41 23.29 13.67 -11.14
C ALA A 41 21.76 13.48 -11.00
N PRO A 42 20.90 13.92 -11.95
CA PRO A 42 19.46 13.66 -11.86
C PRO A 42 19.13 12.16 -11.82
N VAL A 43 19.84 11.33 -12.59
CA VAL A 43 19.66 9.87 -12.61
C VAL A 43 20.08 9.25 -11.28
N ILE A 44 21.20 9.71 -10.71
CA ILE A 44 21.69 9.24 -9.40
C ILE A 44 20.69 9.63 -8.29
N ILE A 45 20.22 10.87 -8.28
CA ILE A 45 19.19 11.35 -7.33
C ILE A 45 17.92 10.50 -7.46
N SER A 46 17.41 10.28 -8.67
CA SER A 46 16.22 9.45 -8.90
C SER A 46 16.42 8.00 -8.43
N ALA A 47 17.61 7.41 -8.64
CA ALA A 47 17.91 6.07 -8.16
C ALA A 47 17.93 5.99 -6.62
N ILE A 48 18.51 6.99 -5.93
CA ILE A 48 18.49 7.07 -4.47
C ILE A 48 17.04 7.18 -3.95
N LEU A 49 16.24 8.08 -4.53
CA LEU A 49 14.85 8.28 -4.11
C LEU A 49 13.98 7.05 -4.35
N LEU A 50 14.17 6.32 -5.45
CA LEU A 50 13.47 5.06 -5.73
C LEU A 50 13.82 3.96 -4.70
N LEU A 51 15.09 3.86 -4.31
CA LEU A 51 15.53 2.92 -3.27
C LEU A 51 14.92 3.29 -1.90
N VAL A 52 14.91 4.58 -1.56
CA VAL A 52 14.25 5.11 -0.35
C VAL A 52 12.75 4.81 -0.35
N GLU A 53 12.03 5.08 -1.44
CA GLU A 53 10.60 4.79 -1.59
C GLU A 53 10.31 3.30 -1.40
N THR A 54 11.06 2.45 -2.12
CA THR A 54 10.93 0.98 -2.03
C THR A 54 11.13 0.50 -0.59
N ARG A 55 12.12 1.06 0.10
CA ARG A 55 12.47 0.66 1.47
C ARG A 55 11.46 1.17 2.50
N LEU A 56 10.98 2.40 2.37
CA LEU A 56 9.88 2.94 3.18
C LEU A 56 8.58 2.13 2.98
N HIS A 57 8.29 1.71 1.75
CA HIS A 57 7.15 0.83 1.47
C HIS A 57 7.29 -0.51 2.18
N GLN A 58 8.46 -1.15 2.08
CA GLN A 58 8.77 -2.41 2.76
C GLN A 58 8.63 -2.28 4.29
N LEU A 59 9.23 -1.22 4.88
CA LEU A 59 9.10 -0.91 6.29
C LEU A 59 7.64 -0.71 6.71
N GLY A 60 6.86 0.04 5.92
CA GLY A 60 5.43 0.24 6.15
C GLY A 60 4.65 -1.08 6.17
N ARG A 61 4.96 -2.02 5.28
CA ARG A 61 4.36 -3.37 5.29
C ARG A 61 4.70 -4.13 6.56
N VAL A 62 5.96 -4.09 7.00
CA VAL A 62 6.39 -4.73 8.24
C VAL A 62 5.67 -4.16 9.45
N LEU A 63 5.57 -2.82 9.56
CA LEU A 63 4.86 -2.14 10.66
C LEU A 63 3.35 -2.44 10.68
N ARG A 64 2.72 -2.76 9.53
CA ARG A 64 1.32 -3.20 9.44
C ARG A 64 1.12 -4.71 9.66
N GLY A 65 2.18 -5.49 9.83
CA GLY A 65 2.10 -6.95 9.95
C GLY A 65 1.88 -7.68 8.61
N GLU A 66 2.17 -7.04 7.48
CA GLU A 66 2.00 -7.58 6.12
C GLU A 66 3.28 -8.24 5.57
N GLU A 67 4.42 -8.06 6.24
CA GLU A 67 5.74 -8.57 5.82
C GLU A 67 6.63 -8.88 7.03
N ASN A 68 7.43 -9.97 6.95
CA ASN A 68 8.27 -10.40 8.07
C ASN A 68 9.46 -9.43 8.26
N PRO A 69 9.74 -8.92 9.48
CA PRO A 69 10.94 -8.15 9.79
C PRO A 69 12.25 -8.78 9.32
N ALA A 70 12.31 -10.12 9.18
CA ALA A 70 13.46 -10.81 8.58
C ALA A 70 13.88 -10.25 7.22
N HIS A 71 12.95 -9.74 6.40
CA HIS A 71 13.24 -9.21 5.07
C HIS A 71 13.83 -7.79 5.10
N LEU A 72 13.81 -7.12 6.27
CA LEU A 72 14.50 -5.86 6.48
C LEU A 72 15.94 -6.05 6.95
N LEU A 73 16.35 -7.23 7.42
CA LEU A 73 17.69 -7.45 7.97
C LEU A 73 18.80 -7.08 6.98
N THR A 74 19.64 -6.12 7.38
CA THR A 74 20.80 -5.63 6.63
C THR A 74 21.93 -5.29 7.60
N PRO A 75 23.20 -5.25 7.15
CA PRO A 75 24.33 -4.98 8.05
C PRO A 75 24.24 -3.66 8.84
N HIS A 76 23.49 -2.68 8.33
CA HIS A 76 23.29 -1.37 8.96
C HIS A 76 22.23 -1.33 10.06
N ASN A 77 21.26 -2.27 10.09
CA ASN A 77 20.14 -2.27 11.04
C ASN A 77 20.08 -3.49 11.97
N VAL A 78 20.97 -4.47 11.79
CA VAL A 78 21.07 -5.63 12.68
C VAL A 78 21.48 -5.20 14.08
N THR A 79 20.64 -5.56 15.06
CA THR A 79 20.94 -5.41 16.49
C THR A 79 20.86 -6.76 17.21
N ALA A 80 21.79 -6.97 18.15
CA ALA A 80 21.87 -8.17 18.97
C ALA A 80 20.97 -8.03 20.22
N GLY A 81 20.27 -9.12 20.58
CA GLY A 81 19.29 -9.12 21.66
C GLY A 81 19.82 -8.70 23.04
N GLU A 82 18.88 -8.25 23.89
CA GLU A 82 19.04 -7.68 25.25
C GLU A 82 19.78 -6.33 25.38
N TYR A 83 20.59 -5.91 24.41
CA TYR A 83 21.29 -4.62 24.43
C TYR A 83 20.96 -3.68 23.26
N ALA A 84 19.77 -3.83 22.67
CA ALA A 84 19.19 -2.72 21.92
C ALA A 84 19.03 -1.51 22.85
N ASP A 85 19.25 -0.31 22.32
CA ASP A 85 19.14 0.91 23.11
C ASP A 85 17.74 1.00 23.73
N ARG A 86 17.63 1.52 24.96
CA ARG A 86 16.36 1.49 25.71
C ARG A 86 15.26 2.30 25.05
N ASP A 87 15.65 3.24 24.19
CA ASP A 87 14.76 4.11 23.43
C ASP A 87 14.52 3.62 21.98
N ASP A 88 15.11 2.49 21.57
CA ASP A 88 14.96 1.93 20.21
C ASP A 88 13.79 0.94 20.08
N VAL A 89 13.09 1.00 18.95
CA VAL A 89 12.00 0.06 18.61
C VAL A 89 12.59 -1.12 17.84
N VAL A 90 12.62 -2.28 18.50
CA VAL A 90 13.21 -3.50 17.95
C VAL A 90 12.16 -4.36 17.24
N LEU A 91 12.25 -4.48 15.92
CA LEU A 91 11.38 -5.34 15.12
C LEU A 91 11.95 -6.77 15.13
N ARG A 92 11.22 -7.70 15.73
CA ARG A 92 11.61 -9.12 15.84
C ARG A 92 11.03 -9.93 14.69
N PRO A 93 11.85 -10.71 13.93
CA PRO A 93 11.36 -11.66 12.96
C PRO A 93 10.29 -12.59 13.55
N TRP A 94 9.26 -12.90 12.76
CA TRP A 94 8.23 -13.84 13.20
C TRP A 94 8.42 -15.24 12.62
N ASP A 95 8.14 -16.25 13.46
CA ASP A 95 8.07 -17.65 13.05
C ASP A 95 6.71 -17.94 12.40
N TRP A 96 6.58 -17.68 11.10
CA TRP A 96 5.36 -18.00 10.34
C TRP A 96 5.05 -19.52 10.35
N SER A 97 6.05 -20.35 10.64
CA SER A 97 5.91 -21.80 10.86
C SER A 97 5.25 -22.15 12.20
N ALA A 98 5.32 -21.28 13.20
CA ALA A 98 4.75 -21.47 14.54
C ALA A 98 3.42 -20.73 14.74
N ALA A 99 3.17 -19.67 13.97
CA ALA A 99 1.86 -19.02 13.93
C ALA A 99 0.79 -20.01 13.43
N PRO A 100 -0.36 -20.15 14.12
CA PRO A 100 -1.51 -20.83 13.55
C PRO A 100 -1.88 -20.11 12.26
N ARG A 101 -1.72 -20.77 11.11
CA ARG A 101 -2.27 -20.25 9.85
C ARG A 101 -3.75 -19.98 10.12
N PRO A 102 -4.28 -18.78 9.84
CA PRO A 102 -5.71 -18.58 9.87
C PRO A 102 -6.30 -19.54 8.86
N SER A 103 -6.87 -20.65 9.34
CA SER A 103 -7.65 -21.54 8.51
C SER A 103 -8.70 -20.69 7.79
N PRO A 104 -9.06 -21.01 6.54
CA PRO A 104 -10.20 -20.41 5.86
C PRO A 104 -11.49 -20.93 6.51
N SER A 105 -11.68 -20.59 7.78
CA SER A 105 -12.86 -20.87 8.59
C SER A 105 -13.97 -20.00 8.05
N LYS A 106 -14.65 -20.57 7.06
CA LYS A 106 -16.07 -20.39 6.72
C LYS A 106 -16.54 -18.95 6.94
N ARG A 107 -16.72 -18.21 5.83
CA ARG A 107 -17.73 -17.15 5.76
C ARG A 107 -18.95 -17.67 6.50
N LYS A 108 -19.38 -16.98 7.58
CA LYS A 108 -20.60 -17.37 8.28
C LYS A 108 -21.70 -17.40 7.24
N GLU A 109 -22.26 -18.59 7.09
CA GLU A 109 -23.35 -18.87 6.17
C GLU A 109 -24.46 -17.86 6.44
N THR A 110 -24.86 -17.15 5.39
CA THR A 110 -25.83 -16.06 5.49
C THR A 110 -27.06 -16.56 6.23
N GLU A 111 -27.46 -15.88 7.29
CA GLU A 111 -28.66 -16.24 8.05
C GLU A 111 -29.88 -16.07 7.13
N GLN A 112 -30.32 -17.18 6.51
CA GLN A 112 -31.48 -17.16 5.63
C GLN A 112 -32.72 -16.82 6.46
N PRO A 113 -33.53 -15.82 6.07
CA PRO A 113 -34.77 -15.55 6.74
C PRO A 113 -35.70 -16.75 6.58
N ARG A 114 -36.20 -17.28 7.70
CA ARG A 114 -37.14 -18.42 7.70
C ARG A 114 -38.43 -18.04 6.96
N PRO A 115 -39.01 -18.95 6.15
CA PRO A 115 -40.27 -18.69 5.47
C PRO A 115 -41.42 -18.63 6.48
N VAL A 116 -42.27 -17.61 6.34
CA VAL A 116 -43.54 -17.53 7.06
C VAL A 116 -44.55 -18.43 6.35
N ALA A 117 -45.00 -19.48 7.01
CA ALA A 117 -46.11 -20.31 6.52
C ALA A 117 -47.42 -19.52 6.66
N GLY A 118 -48.13 -19.33 5.55
CA GLY A 118 -49.36 -18.53 5.52
C GLY A 118 -50.61 -19.29 5.94
N THR A 119 -51.64 -18.53 6.30
CA THR A 119 -53.04 -18.98 6.29
C THR A 119 -53.90 -17.86 5.70
N GLU A 120 -54.36 -18.07 4.49
CA GLU A 120 -55.36 -17.26 3.75
C GLU A 120 -56.67 -18.10 3.62
N PRO A 121 -57.79 -17.61 3.06
CA PRO A 121 -58.10 -16.25 2.57
C PRO A 121 -59.48 -15.69 3.01
N THR A 122 -59.75 -14.41 2.69
CA THR A 122 -61.11 -13.94 2.30
C THR A 122 -60.99 -12.85 1.22
N HIS A 123 -61.36 -13.21 -0.01
CA HIS A 123 -61.54 -12.36 -1.23
C HIS A 123 -62.97 -11.69 -1.20
N PRO A 124 -63.50 -10.97 -2.24
CA PRO A 124 -62.94 -10.57 -3.55
C PRO A 124 -63.30 -9.14 -4.11
N LEU A 125 -62.83 -8.87 -5.35
CA LEU A 125 -63.23 -7.83 -6.35
C LEU A 125 -62.70 -6.39 -6.14
N GLU A 126 -62.39 -5.59 -7.17
CA GLU A 126 -62.56 -5.66 -8.65
C GLU A 126 -61.19 -5.77 -9.39
N GLU A 127 -61.03 -6.51 -10.51
CA GLU A 127 -61.19 -6.10 -11.93
C GLU A 127 -60.53 -4.75 -12.32
N SER A 128 -59.82 -4.56 -13.45
CA SER A 128 -59.33 -5.43 -14.55
C SER A 128 -58.24 -4.67 -15.39
N PRO A 129 -57.55 -5.26 -16.40
CA PRO A 129 -56.19 -4.87 -16.84
C PRO A 129 -56.14 -4.28 -18.29
N PRO A 130 -55.15 -4.55 -19.19
CA PRO A 130 -53.68 -4.35 -19.20
C PRO A 130 -53.17 -3.45 -20.39
N ALA A 131 -51.90 -3.01 -20.40
CA ALA A 131 -51.10 -2.80 -21.64
C ALA A 131 -49.58 -2.59 -21.41
N GLN A 132 -48.75 -3.24 -22.23
CA GLN A 132 -47.35 -2.89 -22.54
C GLN A 132 -47.31 -2.21 -23.95
N PRO A 133 -46.20 -2.19 -24.71
CA PRO A 133 -44.95 -1.44 -24.55
C PRO A 133 -44.64 -0.50 -25.76
N GLY A 134 -43.61 0.34 -25.63
CA GLY A 134 -42.91 1.01 -26.74
C GLY A 134 -42.47 2.44 -26.37
N ALA A 135 -41.57 3.12 -27.07
CA ALA A 135 -40.56 2.83 -28.09
C ALA A 135 -40.03 4.22 -28.56
N GLN A 136 -38.88 4.26 -29.26
CA GLN A 136 -38.35 5.43 -30.00
C GLN A 136 -37.74 6.56 -29.11
N GLU A 137 -36.42 6.83 -29.19
CA GLU A 137 -35.71 7.77 -30.11
C GLU A 137 -35.46 9.12 -29.37
N GLU A 138 -34.34 9.85 -29.49
CA GLU A 138 -33.20 9.87 -30.41
C GLU A 138 -31.93 10.42 -29.70
N GLN A 139 -30.74 10.15 -30.26
CA GLN A 139 -29.48 10.88 -30.00
C GLN A 139 -28.94 11.32 -31.37
N PRO A 140 -28.35 12.52 -31.55
CA PRO A 140 -26.88 12.65 -31.50
C PRO A 140 -26.36 14.06 -31.09
N PRO A 141 -25.02 14.28 -30.95
CA PRO A 141 -24.44 15.55 -30.49
C PRO A 141 -24.14 16.56 -31.62
N ARG A 142 -23.75 17.78 -31.26
CA ARG A 142 -23.11 18.75 -32.18
C ARG A 142 -21.74 19.23 -31.70
N THR A 143 -20.74 19.01 -32.54
CA THR A 143 -19.40 19.60 -32.55
C THR A 143 -19.42 20.98 -33.25
N GLY A 144 -18.44 21.86 -32.98
CA GLY A 144 -18.19 23.02 -33.85
C GLY A 144 -17.41 24.21 -33.26
N GLU A 145 -16.07 24.14 -33.29
CA GLU A 145 -15.23 25.19 -33.92
C GLU A 145 -15.10 24.82 -35.43
N PRO A 146 -14.62 25.66 -36.36
CA PRO A 146 -14.05 27.02 -36.23
C PRO A 146 -15.04 28.08 -36.81
N ASP A 147 -14.71 29.33 -37.16
CA ASP A 147 -13.45 30.10 -37.21
C ASP A 147 -13.61 31.49 -36.54
#